data_AF-A0A3A6PQI2-F1
#
_entry.id   AF-A0A3A6PQI2-F1
#
_cell.length_a   1.000
_cell.length_b   1.000
_cell.length_c   1.000
_cell.angle_alpha   90.00
_cell.angle_beta   90.00
_cell.angle_gamma   90.00
#
_symmetry.space_group_name_H-M   'P 1'
#
loop_
_entity.id
_entity.type
_entity.pdbx_description
1 polymer ?
#
loop_
_entity_poly.entity_id
_entity_poly.type
_entity_poly.pdbx_seq_one_letter_code
_entity_poly.pdbx_strand_id
1 'polypeptide(L)'
;MKKKTREITIGETIYAYVINEKYNQGMSEISLVISFKERKNITCSYLFCTWDDPIMGSPLLVGIPLKNLETETFEKFNLNYPKIVKKLVMFGLKNGWNETTRLEFNDGLGILSQLGYEVDHLMCRD
;
A
#
# COMPACT_ATOMS: atom_id res chain seq x y z
N MET A 1 -0.44 -12.94 -14.15
CA MET A 1 -0.60 -13.80 -12.95
C MET A 1 -2.02 -13.72 -12.41
N LYS A 2 -2.56 -14.81 -11.87
CA LYS A 2 -3.92 -14.85 -11.27
C LYS A 2 -3.92 -13.96 -10.01
N LYS A 3 -4.89 -13.04 -9.88
CA LYS A 3 -4.99 -12.13 -8.71
C LYS A 3 -5.17 -12.97 -7.44
N LYS A 4 -4.19 -12.93 -6.53
CA LYS A 4 -4.25 -13.65 -5.25
C LYS A 4 -4.91 -12.75 -4.21
N THR A 5 -6.16 -13.05 -3.88
CA THR A 5 -6.81 -12.44 -2.72
C THR A 5 -6.17 -12.98 -1.45
N ARG A 6 -5.87 -12.07 -0.51
CA ARG A 6 -5.27 -12.38 0.79
C ARG A 6 -6.19 -11.84 1.88
N GLU A 7 -6.06 -12.38 3.10
CA GLU A 7 -6.83 -11.96 4.25
C GLU A 7 -5.91 -11.44 5.36
N ILE A 8 -6.43 -10.52 6.17
CA ILE A 8 -5.78 -10.04 7.39
C ILE A 8 -6.85 -9.77 8.45
N THR A 9 -6.58 -10.21 9.69
CA THR A 9 -7.43 -9.94 10.84
C THR A 9 -6.85 -8.78 11.64
N ILE A 10 -7.68 -7.77 11.92
CA ILE A 10 -7.31 -6.59 12.71
C ILE A 10 -8.40 -6.39 13.76
N GLY A 11 -8.04 -6.62 15.03
CA GLY A 11 -9.04 -6.74 16.10
C GLY A 11 -9.93 -7.95 15.82
N GLU A 12 -11.24 -7.73 15.81
CA GLU A 12 -12.27 -8.75 15.52
C GLU A 12 -12.72 -8.74 14.05
N THR A 13 -12.21 -7.81 13.25
CA THR A 13 -12.63 -7.63 11.85
C THR A 13 -11.66 -8.32 10.89
N ILE A 14 -12.22 -9.05 9.91
CA ILE A 14 -11.46 -9.69 8.84
C ILE A 14 -11.58 -8.86 7.56
N TYR A 15 -10.42 -8.52 7.01
CA TYR A 15 -10.30 -7.79 5.76
C TYR A 15 -9.75 -8.69 4.67
N ALA A 16 -10.23 -8.50 3.44
CA ALA A 16 -9.68 -9.11 2.25
C ALA A 16 -8.98 -8.05 1.41
N TYR A 17 -7.82 -8.35 0.85
CA TYR A 17 -7.07 -7.42 0.01
C TYR A 17 -6.43 -8.08 -1.20
N VAL A 18 -6.20 -7.27 -2.22
CA VAL A 18 -5.51 -7.62 -3.46
C VAL A 18 -4.49 -6.55 -3.77
N ILE A 19 -3.30 -6.97 -4.17
CA ILE A 19 -2.26 -6.10 -4.72
C ILE A 19 -2.17 -6.40 -6.21
N ASN A 20 -2.27 -5.37 -7.05
CA ASN A 20 -2.00 -5.47 -8.47
C ASN A 20 -0.88 -4.51 -8.84
N GLU A 21 -0.14 -4.86 -9.88
CA GLU A 21 0.93 -4.05 -10.43
C GLU A 21 0.71 -3.91 -11.94
N LYS A 22 0.99 -2.72 -12.45
CA LYS A 22 1.16 -2.46 -13.87
C LYS A 22 2.51 -1.81 -14.07
N TYR A 23 3.20 -2.26 -15.10
CA TYR A 23 4.46 -1.67 -15.53
C TYR A 23 4.21 -0.79 -16.75
N ASN A 24 4.82 0.40 -16.75
CA ASN A 24 4.85 1.27 -17.92
C ASN A 24 6.17 2.04 -17.95
N GLN A 25 7.00 1.79 -18.97
CA GLN A 25 8.17 2.61 -19.31
C GLN A 25 9.10 2.97 -18.11
N GLY A 26 9.48 1.97 -17.29
CA GLY A 26 10.35 2.18 -16.13
C GLY A 26 9.62 2.66 -14.87
N MET A 27 8.29 2.68 -14.89
CA MET A 27 7.43 2.98 -13.74
C MET A 27 6.59 1.78 -13.35
N SER A 28 6.39 1.62 -12.04
CA SER A 28 5.48 0.65 -11.45
C SER A 28 4.30 1.38 -10.81
N GLU A 29 3.10 1.10 -11.32
CA GLU A 29 1.83 1.50 -10.73
C GLU A 29 1.27 0.33 -9.91
N ILE A 30 1.29 0.46 -8.59
CA ILE A 30 0.81 -0.55 -7.67
C ILE A 30 -0.54 -0.12 -7.10
N SER A 31 -1.56 -0.97 -7.25
CA SER A 31 -2.85 -0.78 -6.59
C SER A 31 -3.01 -1.79 -5.44
N LEU A 32 -3.19 -1.29 -4.22
CA LEU A 32 -3.68 -2.08 -3.10
C LEU A 32 -5.17 -1.79 -2.92
N VAL A 33 -6.02 -2.79 -3.07
CA VAL A 33 -7.46 -2.68 -2.81
C VAL A 33 -7.81 -3.55 -1.62
N ILE A 34 -8.40 -2.93 -0.60
CA ILE A 34 -8.82 -3.57 0.64
C ILE A 34 -10.34 -3.50 0.73
N SER A 35 -10.97 -4.55 1.25
CA SER A 35 -12.41 -4.63 1.51
C SER A 35 -12.66 -5.37 2.82
N PHE A 36 -13.84 -5.15 3.40
CA PHE A 36 -14.34 -6.03 4.46
C PHE A 36 -14.66 -7.41 3.86
N LYS A 37 -14.29 -8.50 4.54
CA LYS A 37 -14.47 -9.86 4.00
C LYS A 37 -15.92 -10.16 3.60
N GLU A 38 -16.85 -9.73 4.44
CA GLU A 38 -18.30 -9.89 4.24
C GLU A 38 -18.91 -8.86 3.26
N ARG A 39 -18.19 -7.79 2.91
CA ARG A 39 -18.68 -6.70 2.04
C ARG A 39 -17.61 -6.26 1.04
N LYS A 40 -17.38 -7.11 0.03
CA LYS A 40 -16.33 -6.90 -0.99
C LYS A 40 -16.55 -5.68 -1.89
N ASN A 41 -17.77 -5.16 -1.94
CA ASN A 41 -18.11 -3.96 -2.72
C ASN A 41 -17.77 -2.65 -1.99
N ILE A 42 -17.38 -2.67 -0.72
CA ILE A 42 -17.01 -1.49 0.06
C ILE A 42 -15.50 -1.50 0.25
N THR A 43 -14.80 -0.67 -0.54
CA THR A 43 -13.35 -0.74 -0.70
C THR A 43 -12.63 0.51 -0.22
N CYS A 44 -11.41 0.32 0.26
CA CYS A 44 -10.40 1.35 0.40
C CYS A 44 -9.24 1.00 -0.53
N SER A 45 -8.98 1.85 -1.52
CA SER A 45 -7.92 1.64 -2.50
C SER A 45 -6.79 2.65 -2.36
N TYR A 46 -5.59 2.20 -2.68
CA TYR A 46 -4.35 2.97 -2.65
C TYR A 46 -3.61 2.74 -3.96
N LEU A 47 -3.25 3.83 -4.65
CA LEU A 47 -2.40 3.80 -5.83
C LEU A 47 -1.02 4.35 -5.47
N PHE A 48 0.02 3.55 -5.69
CA PHE A 48 1.41 3.95 -5.53
C PHE A 48 2.07 3.98 -6.90
N CYS A 49 2.80 5.06 -7.19
CA CYS A 49 3.63 5.15 -8.38
C CYS A 49 5.07 5.28 -7.93
N THR A 50 5.92 4.34 -8.36
CA THR A 50 7.36 4.37 -8.10
C THR A 50 8.12 4.10 -9.38
N TRP A 51 9.43 4.35 -9.37
CA TRP A 51 10.30 3.76 -10.36
C TRP A 51 10.21 2.23 -10.31
N ASP A 52 10.53 1.59 -11.42
CA ASP A 52 10.67 0.15 -11.56
C ASP A 52 12.06 -0.14 -12.14
N ASP A 53 12.79 -1.03 -11.48
CA ASP A 53 14.08 -1.48 -11.99
C ASP A 53 13.88 -2.75 -12.84
N PRO A 54 14.37 -2.81 -14.10
CA PRO A 54 14.17 -3.97 -14.96
C PRO A 54 14.69 -5.30 -14.41
N ILE A 55 15.59 -5.27 -13.43
CA ILE A 55 16.21 -6.44 -12.80
C ILE A 55 15.61 -6.69 -11.41
N MET A 56 15.52 -5.65 -10.59
CA MET A 56 15.06 -5.76 -9.19
C MET A 56 13.54 -5.68 -9.04
N GLY A 57 12.83 -5.14 -10.03
CA GLY A 57 11.39 -4.88 -10.00
C GLY A 57 11.00 -3.72 -9.08
N SER A 58 9.71 -3.62 -8.79
CA SER A 58 9.18 -2.50 -8.02
C SER A 58 9.63 -2.50 -6.55
N PRO A 59 10.18 -1.38 -6.04
CA PRO A 59 10.75 -1.30 -4.70
C PRO A 59 9.76 -1.64 -3.59
N LEU A 60 8.49 -1.26 -3.76
CA LEU A 60 7.44 -1.51 -2.76
C LEU A 60 6.96 -2.98 -2.75
N LEU A 61 7.27 -3.77 -3.78
CA LEU A 61 6.90 -5.19 -3.86
C LEU A 61 8.06 -6.15 -3.56
N VAL A 62 9.29 -5.79 -3.89
CA VAL A 62 10.49 -6.57 -3.51
C VAL A 62 11.00 -6.23 -2.11
N GLY A 63 10.75 -4.98 -1.73
CA GLY A 63 11.00 -4.43 -0.42
C GLY A 63 12.25 -3.56 -0.39
N ILE A 64 12.10 -2.39 0.23
CA ILE A 64 13.10 -1.33 0.25
C ILE A 64 13.25 -0.82 1.70
N PRO A 65 14.47 -0.49 2.16
CA PRO A 65 14.63 0.19 3.44
C PRO A 65 14.06 1.61 3.36
N LEU A 66 12.99 1.89 4.10
CA LEU A 66 12.49 3.26 4.29
C LEU A 66 12.85 3.74 5.69
N LYS A 67 13.30 4.98 5.79
CA LYS A 67 13.53 5.65 7.07
C LYS A 67 12.17 6.04 7.65
N ASN A 68 11.90 5.61 8.88
CA ASN A 68 10.82 6.17 9.67
C ASN A 68 11.32 7.45 10.35
N LEU A 69 10.65 8.55 10.09
CA LEU A 69 11.03 9.89 10.55
C LEU A 69 10.71 10.12 12.04
N GLU A 70 9.78 9.37 12.62
CA GLU A 70 9.46 9.47 14.05
C GLU A 70 10.47 8.72 14.92
N THR A 71 10.91 7.53 14.48
CA THR A 71 11.85 6.69 15.23
C THR A 71 13.30 6.84 14.79
N GLU A 72 13.54 7.55 13.69
CA GLU A 72 14.84 7.67 13.00
C GLU A 72 15.48 6.34 12.60
N THR A 73 14.70 5.26 12.51
CA THR A 73 15.19 3.92 12.15
C THR A 73 14.80 3.55 10.73
N PHE A 74 15.62 2.72 10.09
CA PHE A 74 15.27 2.09 8.82
C PHE A 74 14.46 0.83 9.07
N GLU A 75 13.33 0.71 8.38
CA GLU A 75 12.59 -0.53 8.31
C GLU A 75 12.46 -1.02 6.87
N LYS A 76 12.56 -2.35 6.69
CA LYS A 76 12.25 -2.96 5.40
C LYS A 76 10.76 -2.83 5.14
N PHE A 77 10.40 -1.97 4.20
CA PHE A 77 9.05 -1.72 3.74
C PHE A 77 8.72 -2.62 2.55
N ASN A 78 7.57 -3.30 2.58
CA ASN A 78 7.07 -4.10 1.47
C ASN A 78 5.55 -4.23 1.62
N LEU A 79 4.78 -3.94 0.57
CA LEU A 79 3.32 -4.01 0.57
C LEU A 79 2.80 -5.44 0.80
N ASN A 80 3.62 -6.46 0.53
CA ASN A 80 3.28 -7.85 0.84
C ASN A 80 3.35 -8.16 2.34
N TYR A 81 3.95 -7.31 3.17
CA TYR A 81 4.04 -7.54 4.60
C TYR A 81 2.72 -7.19 5.30
N PRO A 82 2.10 -8.13 6.06
CA PRO A 82 0.84 -7.87 6.75
C PRO A 82 0.87 -6.65 7.67
N LYS A 83 2.02 -6.36 8.30
CA LYS A 83 2.18 -5.16 9.15
C LYS A 83 1.96 -3.85 8.38
N ILE A 84 2.35 -3.80 7.10
CA ILE A 84 2.18 -2.61 6.25
C ILE A 84 0.73 -2.49 5.80
N VAL A 85 0.12 -3.60 5.38
CA VAL A 85 -1.32 -3.63 5.05
C VAL A 85 -2.17 -3.20 6.25
N LYS A 86 -1.80 -3.63 7.47
CA LYS A 86 -2.44 -3.17 8.70
C LYS A 86 -2.35 -1.65 8.88
N LYS A 87 -1.17 -1.04 8.69
CA LYS A 87 -1.02 0.43 8.77
C LYS A 87 -1.95 1.15 7.78
N LEU A 88 -2.07 0.64 6.56
CA LEU A 88 -2.94 1.19 5.53
C LEU A 88 -4.44 0.97 5.84
N VAL A 89 -4.84 -0.16 6.44
CA VAL A 89 -6.21 -0.31 6.95
C VAL A 89 -6.51 0.75 8.00
N MET A 90 -5.63 0.92 8.99
CA MET A 90 -5.81 1.91 10.05
C MET A 90 -5.87 3.34 9.50
N PHE A 91 -5.05 3.65 8.49
CA PHE A 91 -5.09 4.93 7.80
C PHE A 91 -6.45 5.18 7.14
N GLY A 92 -6.98 4.21 6.39
CA GLY A 92 -8.30 4.33 5.76
C GLY A 92 -9.42 4.54 6.78
N LEU A 93 -9.43 3.75 7.86
CA LEU A 93 -10.41 3.88 8.94
C LEU A 93 -10.36 5.27 9.60
N LYS A 94 -9.15 5.79 9.88
CA LYS A 94 -8.95 7.14 10.43
C LYS A 94 -9.45 8.24 9.49
N ASN A 95 -9.45 7.99 8.18
CA ASN A 95 -9.89 8.92 7.15
C ASN A 95 -11.34 8.69 6.69
N GLY A 96 -12.15 7.98 7.47
CA GLY A 96 -13.59 7.85 7.24
C GLY A 96 -14.01 6.62 6.44
N TRP A 97 -13.11 5.69 6.16
CA TRP A 97 -13.48 4.38 5.61
C TRP A 97 -14.24 3.56 6.66
N ASN A 98 -15.37 2.99 6.28
CA ASN A 98 -16.20 2.13 7.12
C ASN A 98 -17.04 1.18 6.25
N GLU A 99 -17.95 0.41 6.85
CA GLU A 99 -18.76 -0.59 6.14
C GLU A 99 -19.78 -0.05 5.12
N THR A 100 -19.87 1.27 4.97
CA THR A 100 -20.78 1.97 4.04
C THR A 100 -20.08 2.94 3.09
N THR A 101 -18.84 3.33 3.37
CA THR A 101 -18.10 4.32 2.60
C THR A 101 -16.99 3.68 1.77
N ARG A 102 -16.81 4.16 0.54
CA ARG A 102 -15.65 3.81 -0.29
C ARG A 102 -14.65 4.95 -0.23
N LEU A 103 -13.36 4.63 -0.14
CA LEU A 103 -12.27 5.60 -0.27
C LEU A 103 -11.30 5.17 -1.36
N GLU A 104 -10.81 6.14 -2.11
CA GLU A 104 -9.78 5.95 -3.11
C GLU A 104 -8.69 7.00 -2.91
N PHE A 105 -7.47 6.54 -2.67
CA PHE A 105 -6.30 7.41 -2.54
C PHE A 105 -5.38 7.21 -3.74
N ASN A 106 -5.22 8.27 -4.54
CA ASN A 106 -4.43 8.24 -5.76
C ASN A 106 -2.95 8.62 -5.56
N ASP A 107 -2.59 9.12 -4.37
CA ASP A 107 -1.22 9.45 -3.98
C ASP A 107 -0.75 8.59 -2.79
N GLY A 108 -0.36 7.36 -3.09
CA GLY A 108 0.13 6.40 -2.11
C GLY A 108 1.45 6.82 -1.46
N LEU A 109 2.34 7.53 -2.17
CA LEU A 109 3.59 8.01 -1.59
C LEU A 109 3.34 9.13 -0.58
N GLY A 110 2.41 10.05 -0.87
CA GLY A 110 1.95 11.05 0.09
C GLY A 110 1.37 10.42 1.37
N ILE A 111 0.67 9.29 1.25
CA ILE A 111 0.18 8.54 2.43
C ILE A 111 1.32 7.93 3.22
N LEU A 112 2.34 7.35 2.56
CA LEU A 112 3.52 6.84 3.25
C LEU A 112 4.25 7.96 4.00
N SER A 113 4.36 9.15 3.40
CA SER A 113 4.88 10.34 4.07
C SER A 113 4.06 10.72 5.31
N GLN A 114 2.72 10.70 5.22
CA GLN A 114 1.83 10.91 6.37
C GLN A 114 1.91 9.81 7.44
N LEU A 115 2.35 8.60 7.07
CA LEU A 115 2.66 7.50 7.99
C LEU A 115 4.07 7.61 8.58
N GLY A 116 4.79 8.69 8.30
CA GLY A 116 6.11 9.00 8.84
C GLY A 116 7.27 8.39 8.06
N TYR A 117 7.09 8.02 6.79
CA TYR A 117 8.18 7.49 5.97
C TYR A 117 8.82 8.54 5.07
N GLU A 118 10.14 8.49 4.96
CA GLU A 118 10.87 9.22 3.92
C GLU A 118 10.70 8.51 2.57
N VAL A 119 10.13 9.20 1.58
CA VAL A 119 9.74 8.62 0.28
C VAL A 119 10.37 9.29 -0.94
N ASP A 120 11.21 10.31 -0.77
CA ASP A 120 11.76 11.10 -1.88
C ASP A 120 12.56 10.26 -2.87
N HIS A 121 13.20 9.19 -2.39
CA HIS A 121 13.96 8.26 -3.22
C HIS A 121 13.09 7.24 -3.96
N LEU A 122 11.77 7.19 -3.71
CA LEU A 122 10.81 6.35 -4.42
C LEU A 122 10.15 7.07 -5.60
N MET A 123 10.20 8.40 -5.61
CA MET A 123 9.61 9.19 -6.69
C MET A 123 10.34 8.91 -8.01
N CYS A 124 9.59 8.77 -9.10
CA CYS A 124 10.17 8.84 -10.43
C CYS A 124 10.82 10.22 -10.59
N ARG A 125 12.13 10.25 -10.84
CA ARG A 125 12.81 11.48 -11.22
C ARG A 125 12.60 11.65 -12.73
N ASP A 126 12.07 12.81 -13.11
CA ASP A 126 12.01 13.29 -14.49
C ASP A 126 13.43 13.44 -15.10
#